data_AF-Q8RQF3-F1
#
_entry.id   AF-Q8RQF3-F1
#
_cell.length_a   1.000
_cell.length_b   1.000
_cell.length_c   1.000
_cell.angle_alpha   90.00
_cell.angle_beta   90.00
_cell.angle_gamma   90.00
#
_symmetry.space_group_name_H-M   'P 1'
#
loop_
_entity.id
_entity.type
_entity.pdbx_description
1 polymer ?
#
loop_
_entity_poly.entity_id
_entity_poly.type
_entity_poly.pdbx_seq_one_letter_code
_entity_poly.pdbx_strand_id
1 'polypeptide(L)'
;GVGLAKLGHSVTCFDIDDEKIERIKQGDLPIYEARLHELINYAYENNALTFTSNKEEAFDDVEFIFIAVGTPPLLDGTADLTYIQSACNDIGLYATNDIIVVTKSTVPVGTNDVMKGWIEEKLKGRHTVHIVSNPEFLREGSGIYDFFHGD
;
A
#
# COMPACT_ATOMS: atom_id res chain seq x y z
N GLY A 1 -4.36 -5.13 -1.63
CA GLY A 1 -4.05 -5.38 -3.04
C GLY A 1 -5.06 -6.33 -3.67
N VAL A 2 -4.81 -7.64 -3.56
CA VAL A 2 -5.59 -8.70 -4.24
C VAL A 2 -7.10 -8.62 -4.04
N GLY A 3 -7.56 -8.33 -2.81
CA GLY A 3 -8.99 -8.17 -2.52
C GLY A 3 -9.66 -7.03 -3.33
N LEU A 4 -8.98 -5.89 -3.49
CA LEU A 4 -9.47 -4.77 -4.31
C LEU A 4 -9.47 -5.14 -5.80
N ALA A 5 -8.44 -5.84 -6.28
CA ALA A 5 -8.42 -6.34 -7.65
C ALA A 5 -9.59 -7.29 -7.93
N LYS A 6 -9.92 -8.15 -6.96
CA LYS A 6 -11.09 -9.04 -7.05
C LYS A 6 -12.41 -8.28 -7.09
N LEU A 7 -12.49 -7.11 -6.45
CA LEU A 7 -13.67 -6.23 -6.49
C LEU A 7 -13.78 -5.42 -7.79
N GLY A 8 -12.80 -5.52 -8.71
CA GLY A 8 -12.84 -4.90 -10.04
C GLY A 8 -11.98 -3.64 -10.19
N HIS A 9 -11.15 -3.31 -9.19
CA HIS A 9 -10.18 -2.21 -9.32
C HIS A 9 -8.94 -2.66 -10.09
N SER A 10 -8.31 -1.76 -10.83
CA SER A 10 -6.93 -1.95 -11.31
C SER A 10 -5.97 -1.63 -10.17
N VAL A 11 -5.10 -2.57 -9.81
CA VAL A 11 -4.27 -2.46 -8.61
C VAL A 11 -2.81 -2.74 -8.93
N THR A 12 -1.94 -1.80 -8.56
CA THR A 12 -0.50 -2.02 -8.51
C THR A 12 -0.06 -2.22 -7.06
N CYS A 13 0.54 -3.37 -6.77
CA CYS A 13 1.18 -3.66 -5.49
C CYS A 13 2.68 -3.32 -5.61
N PHE A 14 3.10 -2.28 -4.89
CA PHE A 14 4.48 -1.82 -4.87
C PHE A 14 5.23 -2.26 -3.60
N ASP A 15 6.49 -2.65 -3.76
CA ASP A 15 7.45 -2.82 -2.65
C ASP A 15 8.84 -2.34 -3.12
N ILE A 16 9.65 -1.82 -2.19
CA ILE A 16 11.01 -1.35 -2.51
C ILE A 16 11.99 -2.50 -2.71
N ASP A 17 11.64 -3.71 -2.25
CA ASP A 17 12.45 -4.91 -2.35
C ASP A 17 12.20 -5.62 -3.70
N ASP A 18 13.11 -5.40 -4.65
CA ASP A 18 13.09 -6.01 -5.99
C ASP A 18 13.06 -7.55 -5.89
N GLU A 19 13.84 -8.14 -5.00
CA GLU A 19 13.92 -9.60 -4.86
C GLU A 19 12.58 -10.18 -4.37
N LYS A 20 11.94 -9.50 -3.41
CA LYS A 20 10.61 -9.86 -2.93
C LYS A 20 9.57 -9.77 -4.04
N ILE A 21 9.59 -8.72 -4.85
CA ILE A 21 8.66 -8.57 -5.98
C ILE A 21 8.86 -9.69 -7.00
N GLU A 22 10.09 -10.02 -7.36
CA GLU A 22 10.38 -11.10 -8.31
C GLU A 22 9.95 -12.47 -7.78
N ARG A 23 10.15 -12.74 -6.48
CA ARG A 23 9.64 -13.96 -5.83
C ARG A 23 8.11 -14.04 -5.88
N ILE A 24 7.42 -12.94 -5.57
CA ILE A 24 5.95 -12.88 -5.63
C ILE A 24 5.45 -13.16 -7.05
N LYS A 25 6.09 -12.57 -8.08
CA LYS A 25 5.75 -12.83 -9.49
C LYS A 25 5.94 -14.30 -9.89
N GLN A 26 6.89 -15.00 -9.27
CA GLN A 26 7.11 -16.43 -9.46
C GLN A 26 6.15 -17.31 -8.63
N GLY A 27 5.25 -16.70 -7.86
CA GLY A 27 4.32 -17.40 -6.97
C GLY A 27 4.92 -17.83 -5.64
N ASP A 28 6.12 -17.35 -5.28
CA ASP A 28 6.69 -17.55 -3.95
C ASP A 28 6.24 -16.42 -3.03
N LEU A 29 5.10 -16.62 -2.37
CA LEU A 29 4.50 -15.64 -1.48
C LEU A 29 5.16 -15.70 -0.09
N PRO A 30 5.47 -14.53 0.52
CA PRO A 30 6.14 -14.48 1.83
C PRO A 30 5.25 -14.91 3.00
N ILE A 31 3.94 -15.09 2.76
CA ILE A 31 2.93 -15.47 3.76
C ILE A 31 2.05 -16.57 3.21
N TYR A 32 1.52 -17.40 4.10
CA TYR A 32 0.48 -18.38 3.77
C TYR A 32 -0.89 -17.83 4.18
N GLU A 33 -1.77 -17.68 3.20
CA GLU A 33 -3.17 -17.28 3.39
C GLU A 33 -4.08 -18.15 2.53
N ALA A 34 -5.16 -18.65 3.12
CA ALA A 34 -6.07 -19.55 2.41
C ALA A 34 -6.68 -18.84 1.19
N ARG A 35 -6.55 -19.46 0.01
CA ARG A 35 -7.06 -18.96 -1.29
C ARG A 35 -6.30 -17.76 -1.88
N LEU A 36 -5.17 -17.36 -1.31
CA LEU A 36 -4.42 -16.19 -1.82
C LEU A 36 -3.88 -16.42 -3.24
N HIS A 37 -3.28 -17.58 -3.51
CA HIS A 37 -2.80 -17.92 -4.86
C HIS A 37 -3.94 -17.92 -5.89
N GLU A 38 -5.10 -18.48 -5.55
CA GLU A 38 -6.26 -18.51 -6.45
C GLU A 38 -6.72 -17.10 -6.81
N LEU A 39 -6.78 -16.19 -5.82
CA LEU A 39 -7.20 -14.81 -6.05
C LEU A 39 -6.17 -13.99 -6.82
N ILE A 40 -4.87 -14.22 -6.58
CA ILE A 40 -3.80 -13.59 -7.36
C ILE A 40 -3.88 -14.02 -8.82
N ASN A 41 -3.99 -15.33 -9.08
CA ASN A 41 -4.11 -15.86 -10.44
C ASN A 41 -5.35 -15.29 -11.15
N TYR A 42 -6.50 -15.29 -10.48
CA TYR A 42 -7.70 -14.66 -11.00
C TYR A 42 -7.47 -13.18 -11.35
N ALA A 43 -6.80 -12.41 -10.49
CA ALA A 43 -6.55 -11.00 -10.73
C ALA A 43 -5.58 -10.77 -11.91
N TYR A 44 -4.56 -11.61 -12.05
CA TYR A 44 -3.66 -11.60 -13.21
C TYR A 44 -4.37 -11.93 -14.52
N GLU A 45 -5.21 -12.97 -14.55
CA GLU A 45 -6.00 -13.35 -15.74
C GLU A 45 -6.93 -12.23 -16.21
N ASN A 46 -7.35 -11.34 -15.29
CA ASN A 46 -8.18 -10.19 -15.58
C ASN A 46 -7.39 -8.88 -15.81
N ASN A 47 -6.05 -8.94 -15.83
CA ASN A 47 -5.15 -7.77 -15.90
C ASN A 47 -5.47 -6.70 -14.84
N ALA A 48 -5.96 -7.13 -13.67
CA ALA A 48 -6.41 -6.23 -12.60
C ALA A 48 -5.37 -6.08 -11.48
N LEU A 49 -4.26 -6.83 -11.54
CA LEU A 49 -3.21 -6.81 -10.52
C LEU A 49 -1.83 -6.83 -11.15
N THR A 50 -0.99 -5.88 -10.77
CA THR A 50 0.43 -5.81 -11.13
C THR A 50 1.27 -5.75 -9.86
N PHE A 51 2.46 -6.35 -9.88
CA PHE A 51 3.46 -6.17 -8.83
C PHE A 51 4.71 -5.52 -9.44
N THR A 52 5.20 -4.48 -8.80
CA THR A 52 6.37 -3.74 -9.29
C THR A 52 7.17 -3.17 -8.13
N SER A 53 8.44 -2.91 -8.39
CA SER A 53 9.33 -2.12 -7.53
C SER A 53 9.78 -0.83 -8.23
N ASN A 54 9.26 -0.57 -9.44
CA ASN A 54 9.47 0.66 -10.16
C ASN A 54 8.54 1.75 -9.60
N LYS A 55 9.12 2.84 -9.10
CA LYS A 55 8.36 3.96 -8.52
C LYS A 55 7.56 4.72 -9.58
N GLU A 56 8.15 4.98 -10.75
CA GLU A 56 7.46 5.69 -11.83
C GLU A 56 6.20 4.92 -12.24
N GLU A 57 6.31 3.61 -12.43
CA GLU A 57 5.15 2.74 -12.74
C GLU A 57 4.11 2.70 -11.61
N ALA A 58 4.55 2.66 -10.35
CA ALA A 58 3.66 2.50 -9.20
C ALA A 58 2.82 3.75 -8.89
N PHE A 59 3.31 4.94 -9.24
CA PHE A 59 2.71 6.23 -8.87
C PHE A 59 2.15 7.01 -10.07
N ASP A 60 2.22 6.46 -11.28
CA ASP A 60 1.70 7.11 -12.48
C ASP A 60 0.18 6.96 -12.62
N ASP A 61 -0.52 8.09 -12.74
CA ASP A 61 -1.96 8.20 -13.02
C ASP A 61 -2.86 7.36 -12.08
N VAL A 62 -2.55 7.33 -10.78
CA VAL A 62 -3.31 6.60 -9.77
C VAL A 62 -4.22 7.53 -8.97
N GLU A 63 -5.46 7.12 -8.71
CA GLU A 63 -6.41 7.92 -7.92
C GLU A 63 -6.21 7.76 -6.40
N PHE A 64 -5.84 6.54 -5.96
CA PHE A 64 -5.70 6.17 -4.56
C PHE A 64 -4.37 5.45 -4.31
N ILE A 65 -3.68 5.83 -3.24
CA ILE A 65 -2.45 5.17 -2.79
C ILE A 65 -2.65 4.68 -1.35
N PHE A 66 -2.63 3.37 -1.16
CA PHE A 66 -2.73 2.76 0.17
C PHE A 66 -1.34 2.55 0.76
N ILE A 67 -1.06 3.17 1.90
CA ILE A 67 0.16 2.91 2.67
C ILE A 67 -0.13 1.79 3.66
N ALA A 68 0.48 0.62 3.41
CA ALA A 68 0.31 -0.60 4.19
C ALA A 68 1.65 -1.21 4.62
N VAL A 69 2.66 -0.36 4.84
CA VAL A 69 3.98 -0.77 5.34
C VAL A 69 3.95 -1.03 6.85
N GLY A 70 4.93 -1.77 7.36
CA GLY A 70 5.07 -2.02 8.79
C GLY A 70 5.44 -0.76 9.58
N THR A 71 5.00 -0.73 10.83
CA THR A 71 5.33 0.31 11.84
C THR A 71 5.82 -0.38 13.11
N PRO A 72 6.99 -1.05 13.05
CA PRO A 72 7.51 -1.78 14.20
C PRO A 72 7.75 -0.84 15.38
N PRO A 73 7.70 -1.33 16.63
CA PRO A 73 8.01 -0.51 17.79
C PRO A 73 9.52 -0.19 17.86
N LEU A 74 9.85 1.04 18.24
CA LEU A 74 11.18 1.46 18.64
C LEU A 74 11.52 0.94 20.05
N LEU A 75 12.78 1.14 20.48
CA LEU A 75 13.26 0.70 21.80
C LEU A 75 12.47 1.30 22.97
N ASP A 76 11.88 2.48 22.79
CA ASP A 76 11.03 3.15 23.77
C ASP A 76 9.54 2.77 23.67
N GLY A 77 9.19 1.87 22.75
CA GLY A 77 7.83 1.39 22.51
C GLY A 77 6.99 2.30 21.61
N THR A 78 7.52 3.43 21.14
CA THR A 78 6.83 4.26 20.15
C THR A 78 6.86 3.63 18.76
N ALA A 79 5.92 3.97 17.89
CA ALA A 79 5.89 3.42 16.53
C ALA A 79 7.00 4.02 15.66
N ASP A 80 7.76 3.18 14.97
CA ASP A 80 8.70 3.62 13.95
C ASP A 80 7.95 4.05 12.68
N LEU A 81 8.05 5.33 12.34
CA LEU A 81 7.42 5.92 11.16
C LEU A 81 8.37 6.04 9.96
N THR A 82 9.59 5.52 10.04
CA THR A 82 10.60 5.62 8.98
C THR A 82 10.07 5.12 7.63
N TYR A 83 9.40 3.97 7.61
CA TYR A 83 8.82 3.42 6.38
C TYR A 83 7.64 4.23 5.86
N ILE A 84 6.81 4.80 6.76
CA ILE A 84 5.71 5.69 6.40
C ILE A 84 6.25 6.97 5.75
N GLN A 85 7.26 7.57 6.36
CA GLN A 85 7.90 8.79 5.84
C GLN A 85 8.56 8.52 4.49
N SER A 86 9.24 7.37 4.33
CA SER A 86 9.81 6.98 3.04
C SER A 86 8.73 6.88 1.96
N ALA A 87 7.62 6.19 2.23
CA ALA A 87 6.50 6.10 1.29
C ALA A 87 5.90 7.47 0.97
N CYS A 88 5.74 8.34 1.97
CA CYS A 88 5.26 9.72 1.78
C CYS A 88 6.19 10.54 0.87
N ASN A 89 7.51 10.41 1.05
CA ASN A 89 8.48 11.07 0.18
C ASN A 89 8.40 10.57 -1.25
N ASP A 90 8.26 9.26 -1.46
CA ASP A 90 8.11 8.67 -2.78
C ASP A 90 6.83 9.17 -3.46
N ILE A 91 5.69 9.15 -2.77
CA ILE A 91 4.41 9.70 -3.29
C ILE A 91 4.61 11.15 -3.75
N GLY A 92 5.17 12.01 -2.90
CA GLY A 92 5.33 13.41 -3.25
C GLY A 92 6.38 13.68 -4.34
N LEU A 93 7.30 12.74 -4.60
CA LEU A 93 8.25 12.84 -5.71
C LEU A 93 7.64 12.33 -7.03
N TYR A 94 6.95 11.19 -7.01
CA TYR A 94 6.59 10.44 -8.21
C TYR A 94 5.12 10.56 -8.63
N ALA A 95 4.21 11.04 -7.77
CA ALA A 95 2.82 11.25 -8.19
C ALA A 95 2.73 12.22 -9.38
N THR A 96 1.90 11.87 -10.36
CA THR A 96 1.72 12.61 -11.62
C THR A 96 0.35 13.32 -11.72
N ASN A 97 -0.51 13.16 -10.72
CA ASN A 97 -1.85 13.74 -10.65
C ASN A 97 -2.27 14.06 -9.20
N ASP A 98 -3.46 14.63 -9.02
CA ASP A 98 -4.07 14.81 -7.69
C ASP A 98 -4.42 13.44 -7.10
N ILE A 99 -4.06 13.22 -5.83
CA ILE A 99 -4.11 11.88 -5.22
C ILE A 99 -4.78 11.85 -3.83
N ILE A 100 -5.38 10.70 -3.53
CA ILE A 100 -5.88 10.37 -2.18
C ILE A 100 -4.96 9.31 -1.56
N VAL A 101 -4.27 9.67 -0.48
CA VAL A 101 -3.46 8.75 0.30
C VAL A 101 -4.30 8.15 1.42
N VAL A 102 -4.35 6.83 1.46
CA VAL A 102 -5.09 6.05 2.46
C VAL A 102 -4.10 5.39 3.41
N THR A 103 -4.09 5.83 4.66
CA THR A 103 -3.28 5.21 5.71
C THR A 103 -3.96 3.93 6.20
N LYS A 104 -3.41 2.78 5.81
CA LYS A 104 -3.84 1.45 6.26
C LYS A 104 -2.99 0.94 7.42
N SER A 105 -1.69 1.25 7.40
CA SER A 105 -0.75 0.93 8.49
C SER A 105 -1.25 1.44 9.84
N THR A 106 -1.04 0.65 10.90
CA THR A 106 -1.32 1.06 12.27
C THR A 106 -0.35 2.16 12.70
N VAL A 107 -0.84 3.39 12.83
CA VAL A 107 -0.05 4.57 13.18
C VAL A 107 -0.65 5.29 14.39
N PRO A 108 0.15 6.06 15.15
CA PRO A 108 -0.36 6.93 16.20
C PRO A 108 -1.36 7.97 15.67
N VAL A 109 -2.19 8.50 16.58
CA VAL A 109 -3.10 9.61 16.27
C VAL A 109 -2.27 10.84 15.88
N GLY A 110 -2.71 11.56 14.84
CA GLY A 110 -2.03 12.75 14.31
C GLY A 110 -0.99 12.46 13.23
N THR A 111 -0.64 11.18 12.97
CA THR A 111 0.32 10.83 11.92
C THR A 111 -0.12 11.31 10.53
N ASN A 112 -1.42 11.31 10.21
CA ASN A 112 -1.92 11.80 8.92
C ASN A 112 -1.58 13.28 8.67
N ASP A 113 -1.59 14.13 9.69
CA ASP A 113 -1.24 15.56 9.54
C ASP A 113 0.25 15.72 9.20
N VAL A 114 1.10 14.90 9.84
CA VAL A 114 2.54 14.88 9.59
C VAL A 114 2.85 14.33 8.19
N MET A 115 2.17 13.25 7.79
CA MET A 115 2.28 12.66 6.45
C MET A 115 1.96 13.68 5.36
N LYS A 116 0.92 14.49 5.56
CA LYS A 116 0.54 15.55 4.62
C LYS A 116 1.68 16.53 4.39
N GLY A 117 2.32 16.99 5.47
CA GLY A 117 3.48 17.87 5.38
C GLY A 117 4.65 17.26 4.59
N TRP A 118 4.97 15.98 4.83
CA TRP A 118 6.04 15.29 4.10
C TRP A 118 5.75 15.16 2.60
N ILE A 119 4.52 14.81 2.24
CA ILE A 119 4.12 14.67 0.83
C ILE A 119 4.13 16.05 0.15
N GLU A 120 3.53 17.07 0.77
CA GLU A 120 3.45 18.42 0.21
C GLU A 120 4.83 19.05 0.00
N GLU A 121 5.79 18.79 0.91
CA GLU A 121 7.18 19.24 0.78
C GLU A 121 7.84 18.75 -0.52
N LYS A 122 7.57 17.50 -0.91
CA LYS A 122 8.11 16.91 -2.15
C LYS A 122 7.27 17.25 -3.38
N LEU A 123 5.94 17.33 -3.25
CA LEU A 123 5.05 17.72 -4.34
C LEU A 123 5.34 19.14 -4.83
N LYS A 124 5.72 20.06 -3.94
CA LYS A 124 5.99 21.48 -4.26
C LYS A 124 4.82 22.15 -5.01
N GLY A 125 3.59 21.78 -4.64
CA GLY A 125 2.37 22.33 -5.24
C GLY A 125 2.06 21.84 -6.66
N ARG A 126 2.74 20.80 -7.17
CA ARG A 126 2.42 20.21 -8.49
C ARG A 126 1.01 19.63 -8.53
N HIS A 127 0.59 19.01 -7.43
CA HIS A 127 -0.69 18.29 -7.30
C HIS A 127 -1.27 18.49 -5.90
N THR A 128 -2.58 18.26 -5.79
CA THR A 128 -3.32 18.26 -4.52
C THR A 128 -3.25 16.87 -3.88
N VAL A 129 -3.08 16.84 -2.56
CA VAL A 129 -3.14 15.61 -1.76
C VAL A 129 -4.22 15.68 -0.69
N HIS A 130 -5.01 14.63 -0.61
CA HIS A 130 -5.90 14.36 0.52
C HIS A 130 -5.42 13.11 1.27
N ILE A 131 -5.51 13.11 2.60
CA ILE A 131 -5.13 11.97 3.42
C ILE A 131 -6.32 11.49 4.22
N VAL A 132 -6.59 10.20 4.16
CA VAL A 132 -7.65 9.54 4.93
C VAL A 132 -7.06 8.37 5.72
N SER A 133 -7.68 8.03 6.84
CA SER A 133 -7.34 6.83 7.60
C SER A 133 -8.34 5.73 7.29
N ASN A 134 -7.86 4.56 6.88
CA ASN A 134 -8.65 3.35 6.72
C ASN A 134 -7.89 2.18 7.38
N PRO A 135 -8.01 2.06 8.71
CA PRO A 135 -7.26 1.06 9.46
C PRO A 135 -7.68 -0.37 9.13
N GLU A 136 -7.01 -1.27 9.82
CA GLU A 136 -6.67 -2.62 9.46
C GLU A 136 -7.17 -3.54 10.59
N PHE A 137 -7.99 -4.54 10.29
CA PHE A 137 -8.48 -5.49 11.29
C PHE A 137 -8.38 -6.95 10.81
N LEU A 138 -7.47 -7.23 9.89
CA LEU A 138 -7.29 -8.56 9.30
C LEU A 138 -6.50 -9.45 10.26
N ARG A 139 -6.92 -10.72 10.40
CA ARG A 139 -6.17 -11.70 11.18
C ARG A 139 -5.35 -12.57 10.22
N GLU A 140 -4.10 -12.82 10.59
CA GLU A 140 -3.22 -13.72 9.83
C GLU A 140 -3.82 -15.14 9.75
N GLY A 141 -3.82 -15.71 8.54
CA GLY A 141 -4.43 -16.99 8.22
C GLY A 141 -5.93 -16.91 7.84
N SER A 142 -6.58 -15.77 8.07
CA SER A 142 -7.95 -15.49 7.63
C SER A 142 -8.11 -14.15 6.92
N GLY A 143 -7.01 -13.50 6.52
CA GLY A 143 -7.03 -12.12 6.04
C GLY A 143 -7.90 -11.92 4.80
N ILE A 144 -7.99 -12.93 3.93
CA ILE A 144 -8.90 -12.90 2.78
C ILE A 144 -10.36 -12.92 3.21
N TYR A 145 -10.72 -13.80 4.15
CA TYR A 145 -12.09 -13.88 4.65
C TYR A 145 -12.49 -12.56 5.30
N ASP A 146 -11.63 -12.05 6.19
CA ASP A 146 -11.85 -10.81 6.95
C ASP A 146 -11.95 -9.59 6.03
N PHE A 147 -11.25 -9.57 4.88
CA PHE A 147 -11.37 -8.49 3.90
C PHE A 147 -12.77 -8.42 3.27
N PHE A 148 -13.40 -9.56 2.98
CA PHE A 148 -14.71 -9.62 2.30
C PHE A 148 -15.91 -9.70 3.25
N HIS A 149 -15.68 -10.10 4.50
CA HIS A 149 -16.73 -10.35 5.50
C HIS A 149 -16.42 -9.71 6.85
N GLY A 150 -15.57 -8.67 6.86
CA GLY A 150 -15.26 -7.92 8.07
C GLY A 150 -16.53 -7.29 8.66
N ASP A 151 -16.59 -7.30 10.00
CA ASP A 151 -17.65 -6.65 10.78
C ASP A 151 -17.50 -5.11 10.81
#